data_AF-A0A8T4KET8-F1
#
_entry.id   AF-A0A8T4KET8-F1
#
_cell.length_a   1.000
_cell.length_b   1.000
_cell.length_c   1.000
_cell.angle_alpha   90.00
_cell.angle_beta   90.00
_cell.angle_gamma   90.00
#
_symmetry.space_group_name_H-M   'P 1'
#
loop_
_entity.id
_entity.type
_entity.pdbx_description
1 polymer ?
#
loop_
_entity_poly.entity_id
_entity_poly.type
_entity_poly.pdbx_seq_one_letter_code
_entity_poly.pdbx_strand_id
1 'polypeptide(L)'
;LEKQSRKTKMRVYAAGSFINIFLAGIILLLLVLISSAFFVPSGVAFYAPDNSSFGKNVTASITEISGQRINSIDQLRNELAKHEPGDTIEVKTAEIDSGAPIFSPLPSSGLVINDKNVESHTLVLQGTDDSRPVLGIAVIGTSYVFLLGSGMLVFYTLLFWLFAISFFVGLVNILPLKPLDGGFLFEEIVKKFTRHHKPIVTGMSLLMFLLIAFSILGPILLP
;
A
#
# COMPACT_ATOMS: atom_id res chain seq x y z
N LEU A 1 -34.63 -22.67 13.45
CA LEU A 1 -34.83 -21.96 12.17
C LEU A 1 -35.89 -22.58 11.25
N GLU A 2 -36.07 -23.91 11.23
CA GLU A 2 -36.92 -24.58 10.21
C GLU A 2 -38.35 -24.05 10.07
N LYS A 3 -38.98 -23.65 11.19
CA LYS A 3 -40.36 -23.12 11.24
C LYS A 3 -40.49 -21.65 10.84
N GLN A 4 -39.38 -20.95 10.59
CA GLN A 4 -39.38 -19.51 10.25
C GLN A 4 -39.67 -19.27 8.76
N SER A 5 -40.19 -18.07 8.46
CA SER A 5 -40.38 -17.64 7.07
C SER A 5 -39.06 -17.66 6.31
N ARG A 6 -39.10 -17.94 5.01
CA ARG A 6 -37.90 -17.97 4.16
C ARG A 6 -37.13 -16.66 4.17
N LYS A 7 -37.83 -15.51 4.13
CA LYS A 7 -37.20 -14.18 4.24
C LYS A 7 -36.47 -14.01 5.57
N THR A 8 -36.99 -14.60 6.65
CA THR A 8 -36.32 -14.59 7.96
C THR A 8 -35.07 -15.47 7.94
N LYS A 9 -35.15 -16.69 7.38
CA LYS A 9 -33.98 -17.59 7.25
C LYS A 9 -32.86 -16.95 6.43
N MET A 10 -33.19 -16.42 5.25
CA MET A 10 -32.21 -15.77 4.38
C MET A 10 -31.53 -14.56 5.04
N ARG A 11 -32.28 -13.78 5.84
CA ARG A 11 -31.70 -12.68 6.62
C ARG A 11 -30.73 -13.17 7.69
N VAL A 12 -31.06 -14.26 8.38
CA VAL A 12 -30.18 -14.85 9.39
C VAL A 12 -28.89 -15.38 8.76
N TYR A 13 -28.99 -16.12 7.64
CA TYR A 13 -27.79 -16.60 6.93
C TYR A 13 -26.95 -15.44 6.37
N ALA A 14 -27.57 -14.41 5.79
CA ALA A 14 -26.84 -13.26 5.27
C ALA A 14 -26.21 -12.37 6.36
N ALA A 15 -26.75 -12.37 7.59
CA ALA A 15 -26.29 -11.48 8.65
C ALA A 15 -24.82 -11.72 9.04
N GLY A 16 -24.38 -12.98 9.09
CA GLY A 16 -23.02 -13.35 9.49
C GLY A 16 -21.94 -12.85 8.53
N SER A 17 -22.17 -12.95 7.23
CA SER A 17 -21.27 -12.37 6.22
C SER A 17 -21.42 -10.86 6.09
N PHE A 18 -22.65 -10.34 6.16
CA PHE A 18 -22.92 -8.91 6.05
C PHE A 18 -22.18 -8.09 7.12
N ILE A 19 -22.24 -8.50 8.39
CA ILE A 19 -21.57 -7.75 9.46
C ILE A 19 -20.05 -7.70 9.27
N ASN A 20 -19.46 -8.79 8.78
CA ASN A 20 -18.03 -8.89 8.51
C ASN A 20 -17.59 -7.99 7.35
N ILE A 21 -18.33 -8.01 6.23
CA ILE A 21 -18.05 -7.13 5.09
C ILE A 21 -18.32 -5.66 5.44
N PHE A 22 -19.38 -5.37 6.19
CA PHE A 22 -19.71 -4.02 6.63
C PHE A 22 -18.62 -3.45 7.55
N LEU A 23 -18.18 -4.24 8.54
CA LEU A 23 -17.09 -3.86 9.43
C LEU A 23 -15.78 -3.65 8.65
N ALA A 24 -15.46 -4.55 7.72
CA ALA A 24 -14.31 -4.39 6.83
C ALA A 24 -14.40 -3.08 6.03
N GLY A 25 -15.57 -2.70 5.51
CA GLY A 25 -15.76 -1.44 4.80
C GLY A 25 -15.51 -0.21 5.67
N ILE A 26 -15.99 -0.20 6.91
CA ILE A 26 -15.74 0.89 7.87
C ILE A 26 -14.25 1.00 8.18
N ILE A 27 -13.59 -0.12 8.46
CA ILE A 27 -12.16 -0.13 8.81
C ILE A 27 -11.32 0.27 7.59
N LEU A 28 -11.69 -0.17 6.39
CA LEU A 28 -11.00 0.23 5.16
C LEU A 28 -11.10 1.75 4.96
N LEU A 29 -12.28 2.33 5.15
CA LEU A 29 -12.45 3.78 5.08
C LEU A 29 -11.56 4.49 6.12
N LEU A 30 -11.54 3.99 7.36
CA LEU A 30 -10.69 4.54 8.42
C LEU A 30 -9.20 4.44 8.08
N LEU A 31 -8.75 3.29 7.55
CA LEU A 31 -7.38 3.07 7.09
C LEU A 31 -7.01 4.09 6.01
N VAL A 32 -7.84 4.26 4.98
CA VAL A 32 -7.59 5.22 3.90
C VAL A 32 -7.50 6.66 4.41
N LEU A 33 -8.42 7.08 5.27
CA LEU A 33 -8.44 8.44 5.83
C LEU A 33 -7.17 8.72 6.65
N ILE A 34 -6.79 7.78 7.51
CA ILE A 34 -5.63 7.93 8.39
C ILE A 34 -4.30 7.83 7.62
N SER A 35 -4.24 7.01 6.56
CA SER A 35 -3.05 6.79 5.74
C SER A 35 -2.44 8.09 5.18
N SER A 36 -3.30 9.02 4.75
CA SER A 36 -2.85 10.29 4.16
C SER A 36 -2.04 11.17 5.12
N ALA A 37 -2.24 11.02 6.43
CA ALA A 37 -1.57 11.82 7.45
C ALA A 37 -0.18 11.29 7.83
N PHE A 38 0.23 10.14 7.27
CA PHE A 38 1.41 9.42 7.74
C PHE A 38 2.71 9.89 7.10
N PHE A 39 2.60 10.46 5.90
CA PHE A 39 3.72 10.78 5.04
C PHE A 39 3.68 12.25 4.66
N VAL A 40 4.81 12.94 4.87
CA VAL A 40 5.00 14.29 4.35
C VAL A 40 6.16 14.34 3.37
N PRO A 41 6.03 15.08 2.26
CA PRO A 41 7.15 15.35 1.37
C PRO A 41 8.31 15.96 2.17
N SER A 42 9.49 15.37 2.06
CA SER A 42 10.67 15.80 2.84
C SER A 42 11.98 15.69 2.06
N GLY A 43 11.91 15.50 0.74
CA GLY A 43 13.09 15.47 -0.10
C GLY A 43 12.79 15.15 -1.55
N VAL A 44 13.85 15.15 -2.36
CA VAL A 44 13.84 14.69 -3.75
C VAL A 44 14.83 13.56 -3.91
N ALA A 45 14.30 12.35 -4.11
CA ALA A 45 15.08 11.16 -4.36
C ALA A 45 15.73 11.20 -5.75
N PHE A 46 16.99 10.80 -5.82
CA PHE A 46 17.80 10.86 -7.02
C PHE A 46 18.78 9.69 -7.11
N TYR A 47 19.24 9.43 -8.33
CA TYR A 47 20.45 8.68 -8.62
C TYR A 47 21.50 9.62 -9.21
N ALA A 48 22.70 9.58 -8.68
CA ALA A 48 23.87 10.30 -9.19
C ALA A 48 24.88 9.30 -9.76
N PRO A 49 25.26 9.42 -11.04
CA PRO A 49 26.38 8.67 -11.60
C PRO A 49 27.74 9.24 -11.15
N ASP A 50 28.82 8.49 -11.38
CA ASP A 50 30.20 8.90 -11.00
C ASP A 50 30.64 10.24 -11.60
N ASN A 51 30.12 10.64 -12.77
CA ASN A 51 30.44 11.91 -13.43
C ASN A 51 29.58 13.09 -12.95
N SER A 52 28.68 12.88 -11.99
CA SER A 52 27.89 13.95 -11.37
C SER A 52 28.73 14.82 -10.42
N SER A 53 28.14 15.89 -9.89
CA SER A 53 28.78 16.72 -8.86
C SER A 53 29.13 15.93 -7.59
N PHE A 54 28.51 14.77 -7.35
CA PHE A 54 28.81 13.90 -6.21
C PHE A 54 30.08 13.07 -6.40
N GLY A 55 30.58 12.93 -7.63
CA GLY A 55 31.83 12.23 -7.95
C GLY A 55 31.82 10.71 -7.66
N LYS A 56 30.65 10.14 -7.36
CA LYS A 56 30.44 8.72 -7.09
C LYS A 56 29.01 8.30 -7.39
N ASN A 57 28.82 7.03 -7.71
CA ASN A 57 27.51 6.41 -7.80
C ASN A 57 26.82 6.44 -6.43
N VAL A 58 25.74 7.22 -6.31
CA VAL A 58 24.96 7.31 -5.08
C VAL A 58 23.47 7.44 -5.37
N THR A 59 22.65 6.75 -4.60
CA THR A 59 21.20 6.91 -4.59
C THR A 59 20.80 7.40 -3.21
N ALA A 60 20.21 8.59 -3.15
CA ALA A 60 19.84 9.24 -1.90
C ALA A 60 18.68 10.22 -2.14
N SER A 61 18.30 10.98 -1.12
CA SER A 61 17.33 12.06 -1.27
C SER A 61 17.91 13.39 -0.83
N ILE A 62 17.79 14.43 -1.66
CA ILE A 62 18.16 15.80 -1.29
C ILE A 62 17.08 16.35 -0.36
N THR A 63 17.47 16.78 0.84
CA THR A 63 16.57 17.35 1.85
C THR A 63 16.82 18.84 2.09
N GLU A 64 18.02 19.33 1.75
CA GLU A 64 18.40 20.73 1.92
C GLU A 64 19.44 21.15 0.89
N ILE A 65 19.35 22.39 0.41
CA ILE A 65 20.38 23.07 -0.39
C ILE A 65 20.61 24.44 0.20
N SER A 66 21.86 24.77 0.51
CA SER A 66 22.26 26.11 1.01
C SER A 66 21.43 26.59 2.21
N GLY A 67 21.07 25.68 3.12
CA GLY A 67 20.22 25.97 4.28
C GLY A 67 18.70 25.98 4.01
N GLN A 68 18.26 25.87 2.75
CA GLN A 68 16.85 25.84 2.37
C GLN A 68 16.33 24.40 2.28
N ARG A 69 15.24 24.11 2.99
CA ARG A 69 14.57 22.79 2.93
C ARG A 69 13.96 22.55 1.56
N ILE A 70 14.22 21.36 1.02
CA ILE A 70 13.73 20.93 -0.28
C ILE A 70 12.74 19.79 -0.09
N ASN A 71 11.46 20.05 -0.34
CA ASN A 71 10.38 19.06 -0.17
C ASN A 71 9.71 18.69 -1.50
N SER A 72 10.08 19.35 -2.61
CA SER A 72 9.55 19.07 -3.95
C SER A 72 10.58 19.31 -5.05
N ILE A 73 10.33 18.70 -6.20
CA ILE A 73 11.15 18.86 -7.42
C ILE A 73 11.15 20.33 -7.88
N ASP A 74 10.03 21.04 -7.75
CA ASP A 74 9.95 22.46 -8.11
C ASP A 74 10.81 23.32 -7.16
N GLN A 75 10.82 23.02 -5.86
CA GLN A 75 11.71 23.71 -4.91
C GLN A 75 13.17 23.46 -5.23
N LEU A 76 13.55 22.21 -5.51
CA LEU A 76 14.90 21.85 -5.94
C LEU A 76 15.33 22.66 -7.17
N ARG A 77 14.47 22.67 -8.20
CA ARG A 77 14.73 23.38 -9.45
C ARG A 77 14.88 24.88 -9.23
N ASN A 78 13.97 25.48 -8.46
CA ASN A 78 13.98 26.91 -8.19
C ASN A 78 15.19 27.34 -7.34
N GLU A 79 15.65 26.48 -6.42
CA GLU A 79 16.85 26.77 -5.63
C GLU A 79 18.11 26.69 -6.48
N LEU A 80 18.27 25.63 -7.29
CA LEU A 80 19.42 25.48 -8.20
C LEU A 80 19.50 26.61 -9.24
N ALA A 81 18.36 27.15 -9.68
CA ALA A 81 18.31 28.24 -10.66
C ALA A 81 18.84 29.59 -10.13
N LYS A 82 19.09 29.72 -8.82
CA LYS A 82 19.67 30.94 -8.22
C LYS A 82 21.19 30.97 -8.29
N HIS A 83 21.81 29.87 -8.72
CA HIS A 83 23.26 29.69 -8.75
C HIS A 83 23.80 29.74 -10.18
N GLU A 84 25.11 29.88 -10.31
CA GLU A 84 25.83 29.82 -11.57
C GLU A 84 26.68 28.54 -11.66
N PRO A 85 27.00 28.05 -12.88
CA PRO A 85 27.98 26.99 -13.04
C PRO A 85 29.32 27.36 -12.37
N GLY A 86 29.89 26.43 -11.61
CA GLY A 86 31.11 26.65 -10.82
C GLY A 86 30.86 27.10 -9.38
N ASP A 87 29.63 27.51 -9.03
CA ASP A 87 29.28 27.79 -7.64
C ASP A 87 29.46 26.55 -6.77
N THR A 88 29.92 26.79 -5.53
CA THR A 88 30.02 25.77 -4.50
C THR A 88 28.84 25.89 -3.55
N ILE A 89 28.04 24.83 -3.42
CA ILE A 89 26.85 24.79 -2.59
C ILE A 89 26.93 23.67 -1.55
N GLU A 90 26.30 23.88 -0.39
CA GLU A 90 26.08 22.82 0.58
C GLU A 90 24.78 22.08 0.24
N VAL A 91 24.85 20.75 0.11
CA VAL A 91 23.70 19.89 -0.15
C VAL A 91 23.63 18.84 0.94
N LYS A 92 22.48 18.74 1.62
CA LYS A 92 22.23 17.67 2.58
C LYS A 92 21.39 16.58 1.96
N THR A 93 21.85 15.34 2.10
CA THR A 93 21.14 14.16 1.62
C THR A 93 20.75 13.23 2.75
N ALA A 94 19.66 12.50 2.57
CA ALA A 94 19.20 11.46 3.48
C ALA A 94 19.17 10.11 2.75
N GLU A 95 19.48 9.05 3.49
CA GLU A 95 19.40 7.68 2.98
C GLU A 95 17.95 7.30 2.66
N ILE A 96 17.77 6.60 1.54
CA ILE A 96 16.47 6.01 1.18
C ILE A 96 16.27 4.75 2.02
N ASP A 97 15.29 4.79 2.90
CA ASP A 97 14.89 3.65 3.70
C ASP A 97 14.10 2.68 2.83
N SER A 98 14.77 1.61 2.43
CA SER A 98 14.16 0.50 1.68
C SER A 98 13.27 -0.39 2.59
N GLY A 99 13.30 -0.17 3.91
CA GLY A 99 12.63 -0.96 4.93
C GLY A 99 11.23 -0.47 5.31
N ALA A 100 10.58 0.33 4.44
CA ALA A 100 9.20 0.75 4.66
C ALA A 100 8.33 -0.47 5.06
N PRO A 101 7.53 -0.39 6.15
CA PRO A 101 6.75 -1.52 6.61
C PRO A 101 5.89 -2.06 5.47
N ILE A 102 5.87 -3.39 5.29
CA ILE A 102 5.10 -4.09 4.23
C ILE A 102 3.62 -3.69 4.23
N PHE A 103 3.11 -3.23 5.38
CA PHE A 103 1.73 -2.79 5.57
C PHE A 103 1.56 -1.28 5.61
N SER A 104 2.62 -0.49 5.42
CA SER A 104 2.46 0.96 5.33
C SER A 104 1.70 1.31 4.04
N PRO A 105 0.74 2.25 4.10
CA PRO A 105 0.08 2.77 2.92
C PRO A 105 1.08 3.65 2.18
N LEU A 106 2.07 3.03 1.53
CA LEU A 106 3.04 3.78 0.78
C LEU A 106 2.30 4.63 -0.25
N PRO A 107 2.70 5.89 -0.46
CA PRO A 107 2.33 6.57 -1.68
C PRO A 107 2.74 5.64 -2.83
N SER A 108 1.89 5.50 -3.85
CA SER A 108 2.13 4.60 -4.98
C SER A 108 3.44 4.86 -5.75
N SER A 109 4.20 5.89 -5.35
CA SER A 109 5.48 6.35 -5.89
C SER A 109 6.52 6.73 -4.82
N GLY A 110 6.24 6.56 -3.52
CA GLY A 110 6.98 7.22 -2.44
C GLY A 110 8.18 6.42 -1.93
N LEU A 111 9.39 6.90 -2.21
CA LEU A 111 10.60 6.48 -1.49
C LEU A 111 10.58 7.09 -0.09
N VAL A 112 10.61 6.25 0.93
CA VAL A 112 10.70 6.71 2.32
C VAL A 112 12.16 6.98 2.64
N ILE A 113 12.44 8.06 3.38
CA ILE A 113 13.80 8.40 3.80
C ILE A 113 13.90 8.40 5.31
N ASN A 114 15.09 8.08 5.82
CA ASN A 114 15.42 8.27 7.22
C ASN A 114 16.05 9.64 7.41
N ASP A 115 15.24 10.63 7.82
CA ASP A 115 15.67 12.01 8.03
C ASP A 115 16.61 12.23 9.23
N LYS A 116 16.93 11.15 9.97
CA LYS A 116 17.90 11.18 11.06
C LYS A 116 19.33 10.93 10.58
N ASN A 117 19.49 10.21 9.48
CA ASN A 117 20.80 9.89 8.89
C ASN A 117 21.06 10.85 7.72
N VAL A 118 21.42 12.09 8.05
CA VAL A 118 21.67 13.15 7.07
C VAL A 118 23.16 13.36 6.86
N GLU A 119 23.62 13.26 5.63
CA GLU A 119 24.99 13.59 5.21
C GLU A 119 25.02 14.98 4.58
N SER A 120 26.02 15.79 4.94
CA SER A 120 26.27 17.09 4.28
C SER A 120 27.39 16.94 3.25
N HIS A 121 27.19 17.51 2.07
CA HIS A 121 28.14 17.51 0.97
C HIS A 121 28.37 18.93 0.48
N THR A 122 29.63 19.29 0.28
CA THR A 122 30.01 20.52 -0.41
C THR A 122 30.25 20.18 -1.88
N LEU A 123 29.35 20.63 -2.75
CA LEU A 123 29.33 20.24 -4.16
C LEU A 123 29.57 21.45 -5.06
N VAL A 124 30.31 21.23 -6.16
CA VAL A 124 30.48 22.24 -7.21
C VAL A 124 29.48 21.97 -8.31
N LEU A 125 28.70 23.00 -8.68
CA LEU A 125 27.71 22.90 -9.75
C LEU A 125 28.39 22.82 -11.11
N GLN A 126 28.00 21.83 -11.91
CA GLN A 126 28.48 21.68 -13.27
C GLN A 126 27.68 22.58 -14.21
N GLY A 127 28.29 22.99 -15.32
CA GLY A 127 27.60 23.71 -16.40
C GLY A 127 27.17 22.75 -17.50
N THR A 128 25.96 22.95 -18.04
CA THR A 128 25.58 22.37 -19.34
C THR A 128 26.06 23.26 -20.49
N ASP A 129 25.96 22.77 -21.73
CA ASP A 129 26.31 23.56 -22.93
C ASP A 129 25.54 24.91 -23.00
N ASP A 130 24.30 24.93 -22.50
CA ASP A 130 23.48 26.14 -22.36
C ASP A 130 23.80 26.99 -21.11
N SER A 131 24.95 26.76 -20.46
CA SER A 131 25.40 27.45 -19.24
C SER A 131 24.43 27.34 -18.04
N ARG A 132 23.65 26.26 -17.95
CA ARG A 132 22.75 26.03 -16.80
C ARG A 132 23.49 25.28 -15.69
N PRO A 133 23.32 25.68 -14.41
CA PRO A 133 23.88 24.94 -13.30
C PRO A 133 23.15 23.61 -13.11
N VAL A 134 23.90 22.51 -12.97
CA VAL A 134 23.35 21.17 -12.73
C VAL A 134 24.18 20.40 -11.72
N LEU A 135 23.52 19.50 -10.99
CA LEU A 135 24.18 18.52 -10.12
C LEU A 135 24.56 17.22 -10.87
N GLY A 136 24.07 17.04 -12.10
CA GLY A 136 24.27 15.80 -12.87
C GLY A 136 23.49 14.61 -12.31
N ILE A 137 22.31 14.83 -11.73
CA ILE A 137 21.48 13.79 -11.10
C ILE A 137 20.29 13.38 -11.98
N ALA A 138 19.88 12.12 -11.87
CA ALA A 138 18.60 11.62 -12.37
C ALA A 138 17.56 11.63 -11.24
N VAL A 139 16.57 12.51 -11.34
CA VAL A 139 15.49 12.58 -10.35
C VAL A 139 14.59 11.35 -10.48
N ILE A 140 14.38 10.66 -9.36
CA ILE A 140 13.48 9.50 -9.26
C ILE A 140 12.08 9.97 -8.88
N GLY A 141 11.98 10.88 -7.90
CA GLY A 141 10.71 11.43 -7.45
C GLY A 141 10.81 12.13 -6.09
N THR A 142 9.67 12.59 -5.58
CA THR A 142 9.57 13.13 -4.22
C THR A 142 9.72 12.02 -3.18
N SER A 143 10.56 12.22 -2.19
CA SER A 143 10.68 11.32 -1.04
C SER A 143 9.89 11.82 0.16
N TYR A 144 9.47 10.89 1.01
CA TYR A 144 8.62 11.17 2.16
C TYR A 144 9.27 10.72 3.47
N VAL A 145 8.96 11.43 4.55
CA VAL A 145 9.26 10.98 5.92
C VAL A 145 7.98 10.44 6.53
N PHE A 146 8.11 9.31 7.22
CA PHE A 146 7.04 8.76 8.06
C PHE A 146 7.00 9.51 9.39
N LEU A 147 5.96 10.30 9.62
CA LEU A 147 5.89 11.22 10.76
C LEU A 147 5.52 10.55 12.09
N LEU A 148 5.03 9.31 12.06
CA LEU A 148 4.38 8.74 13.23
C LEU A 148 5.29 7.75 13.94
N GLY A 149 5.30 7.83 15.26
CA GLY A 149 6.07 6.91 16.10
C GLY A 149 5.60 5.47 15.98
N SER A 150 6.41 4.54 16.50
CA SER A 150 6.13 3.10 16.52
C SER A 150 4.72 2.74 17.02
N GLY A 151 4.16 3.49 17.97
CA GLY A 151 2.81 3.27 18.48
C GLY A 151 1.70 3.40 17.43
N MET A 152 1.79 4.39 16.53
CA MET A 152 0.78 4.56 15.48
C MET A 152 0.92 3.51 14.38
N LEU A 153 2.16 3.09 14.08
CA LEU A 153 2.40 1.98 13.17
C LEU A 153 1.77 0.68 13.69
N VAL A 154 1.90 0.41 15.00
CA VAL A 154 1.23 -0.72 15.65
C VAL A 154 -0.29 -0.59 15.53
N PHE A 155 -0.86 0.59 15.83
CA PHE A 155 -2.29 0.83 15.72
C PHE A 155 -2.82 0.61 14.29
N TYR A 156 -2.12 1.15 13.28
CA TYR A 156 -2.45 0.94 11.87
C TYR A 156 -2.37 -0.55 11.50
N THR A 157 -1.34 -1.24 11.96
CA THR A 157 -1.17 -2.69 11.72
C THR A 157 -2.33 -3.48 12.31
N LEU A 158 -2.79 -3.12 13.51
CA LEU A 158 -3.96 -3.73 14.14
C LEU A 158 -5.24 -3.47 13.34
N LEU A 159 -5.46 -2.24 12.86
CA LEU A 159 -6.59 -1.92 11.99
C LEU A 159 -6.54 -2.71 10.67
N PHE A 160 -5.36 -2.83 10.06
CA PHE A 160 -5.18 -3.64 8.85
C PHE A 160 -5.57 -5.10 9.08
N TRP A 161 -5.10 -5.72 10.18
CA TRP A 161 -5.46 -7.10 10.50
C TRP A 161 -6.95 -7.25 10.82
N LEU A 162 -7.55 -6.29 11.50
CA LEU A 162 -8.99 -6.30 11.75
C LEU A 162 -9.77 -6.22 10.44
N PHE A 163 -9.36 -5.33 9.52
CA PHE A 163 -9.91 -5.28 8.17
C PHE A 163 -9.75 -6.61 7.44
N ALA A 164 -8.53 -7.15 7.37
CA ALA A 164 -8.22 -8.36 6.63
C ALA A 164 -9.03 -9.55 7.14
N ILE A 165 -9.05 -9.78 8.46
CA ILE A 165 -9.81 -10.86 9.08
C ILE A 165 -11.30 -10.69 8.80
N SER A 166 -11.88 -9.51 9.05
CA SER A 166 -13.30 -9.27 8.78
C SER A 166 -13.64 -9.45 7.29
N PHE A 167 -12.80 -8.96 6.39
CA PHE A 167 -12.99 -9.09 4.96
C PHE A 167 -12.96 -10.55 4.50
N PHE A 168 -11.90 -11.29 4.86
CA PHE A 168 -11.74 -12.68 4.44
C PHE A 168 -12.75 -13.62 5.07
N VAL A 169 -13.08 -13.45 6.36
CA VAL A 169 -14.16 -14.22 7.00
C VAL A 169 -15.50 -13.92 6.32
N GLY A 170 -15.78 -12.66 6.00
CA GLY A 170 -16.96 -12.26 5.25
C GLY A 170 -17.02 -12.92 3.87
N LEU A 171 -15.93 -12.89 3.10
CA LEU A 171 -15.83 -13.50 1.78
C LEU A 171 -16.04 -15.02 1.82
N VAL A 172 -15.33 -15.71 2.71
CA VAL A 172 -15.46 -17.17 2.87
C VAL A 172 -16.90 -17.53 3.22
N ASN A 173 -17.53 -16.80 4.15
CA ASN A 173 -18.90 -17.07 4.55
C ASN A 173 -19.95 -16.80 3.45
N ILE A 174 -19.63 -16.04 2.40
CA ILE A 174 -20.55 -15.81 1.25
C ILE A 174 -20.51 -16.97 0.25
N LEU A 175 -19.47 -17.81 0.27
CA LEU A 175 -19.31 -18.88 -0.71
C LEU A 175 -20.51 -19.85 -0.68
N PRO A 176 -20.97 -20.36 -1.84
CA PRO A 176 -22.09 -21.29 -1.95
C PRO A 176 -21.66 -22.72 -1.55
N LEU A 177 -21.14 -22.86 -0.33
CA LEU A 177 -20.52 -24.05 0.20
C LEU A 177 -21.09 -24.32 1.60
N LYS A 178 -21.76 -25.45 1.82
CA LYS A 178 -22.10 -25.88 3.18
C LYS A 178 -20.84 -26.43 3.89
N PRO A 179 -20.64 -26.15 5.19
CA PRO A 179 -21.59 -25.61 6.16
C PRO A 179 -21.60 -24.08 6.32
N LEU A 180 -21.07 -23.31 5.36
CA LEU A 180 -21.02 -21.85 5.43
C LEU A 180 -22.39 -21.22 5.19
N ASP A 181 -22.54 -19.98 5.68
CA ASP A 181 -23.77 -19.18 5.58
C ASP A 181 -24.26 -19.03 4.13
N GLY A 182 -23.34 -18.79 3.19
CA GLY A 182 -23.61 -18.68 1.76
C GLY A 182 -24.15 -19.97 1.16
N GLY A 183 -23.75 -21.14 1.67
CA GLY A 183 -24.31 -22.44 1.28
C GLY A 183 -25.77 -22.60 1.69
N PHE A 184 -26.15 -22.16 2.89
CA PHE A 184 -27.54 -22.17 3.35
C PHE A 184 -28.41 -21.11 2.64
N LEU A 185 -27.84 -19.93 2.39
CA LEU A 185 -28.51 -18.88 1.61
C LEU A 185 -28.76 -19.35 0.17
N PHE A 186 -27.76 -19.95 -0.47
CA PHE A 186 -27.85 -20.52 -1.81
C PHE A 186 -28.91 -21.63 -1.87
N GLU A 187 -28.96 -22.51 -0.87
CA GLU A 187 -30.00 -23.53 -0.77
C GLU A 187 -31.41 -22.93 -0.76
N GLU A 188 -31.65 -21.92 0.07
CA GLU A 188 -32.95 -21.26 0.12
C GLU A 188 -33.26 -20.59 -1.23
N ILE A 189 -32.29 -20.04 -1.95
CA ILE A 189 -32.47 -19.48 -3.30
C ILE A 189 -32.89 -20.57 -4.29
N VAL A 190 -32.12 -21.66 -4.42
CA VAL A 190 -32.37 -22.76 -5.36
C VAL A 190 -33.71 -23.44 -5.10
N LYS A 191 -34.10 -23.56 -3.83
CA LYS A 191 -35.41 -24.10 -3.41
C LYS A 191 -36.61 -23.34 -3.99
N LYS A 192 -36.44 -22.07 -4.43
CA LYS A 192 -37.49 -21.33 -5.17
C LYS A 192 -37.78 -21.91 -6.55
N PHE A 193 -36.75 -22.43 -7.19
CA PHE A 193 -36.77 -22.75 -8.62
C PHE A 193 -37.00 -24.24 -8.85
N THR A 194 -36.56 -25.10 -7.93
CA THR A 194 -36.70 -26.54 -8.08
C THR A 194 -36.88 -27.27 -6.76
N ARG A 195 -37.65 -28.36 -6.81
CA ARG A 195 -37.79 -29.31 -5.69
C ARG A 195 -36.49 -30.10 -5.46
N HIS A 196 -35.67 -30.28 -6.48
CA HIS A 196 -34.36 -30.98 -6.44
C HIS A 196 -33.20 -30.08 -5.96
N HIS A 197 -33.46 -29.14 -5.05
CA HIS A 197 -32.45 -28.21 -4.53
C HIS A 197 -31.28 -28.90 -3.81
N LYS A 198 -31.53 -29.95 -3.04
CA LYS A 198 -30.50 -30.65 -2.25
C LYS A 198 -29.31 -31.16 -3.09
N PRO A 199 -29.50 -31.99 -4.14
CA PRO A 199 -28.37 -32.46 -4.95
C PRO A 199 -27.62 -31.33 -5.66
N ILE A 200 -28.32 -30.26 -6.09
CA ILE A 200 -27.69 -29.09 -6.72
C ILE A 200 -26.77 -28.37 -5.73
N VAL A 201 -27.25 -28.13 -4.51
CA VAL A 201 -26.46 -27.46 -3.46
C VAL A 201 -25.27 -28.31 -3.04
N THR A 202 -25.45 -29.62 -2.91
CA THR A 202 -24.35 -30.54 -2.59
C THR A 202 -23.32 -30.58 -3.71
N GLY A 203 -23.76 -30.64 -4.97
CA GLY A 203 -22.86 -30.60 -6.13
C GLY A 203 -22.08 -29.29 -6.21
N MET A 204 -22.74 -28.15 -5.98
CA MET A 204 -22.08 -26.85 -5.90
C MET A 204 -21.08 -26.80 -4.73
N SER A 205 -21.46 -27.30 -3.56
CA SER A 205 -20.58 -27.36 -2.39
C SER A 205 -19.34 -28.22 -2.69
N LEU A 206 -19.50 -29.39 -3.30
CA LEU A 206 -18.38 -30.23 -3.69
C LEU A 206 -17.48 -29.54 -4.72
N LEU A 207 -18.07 -28.91 -5.73
CA LEU A 207 -17.32 -28.15 -6.73
C LEU A 207 -16.49 -27.04 -6.07
N MET A 208 -17.10 -26.22 -5.21
CA MET A 208 -16.40 -25.15 -4.49
C MET A 208 -15.27 -25.71 -3.63
N PHE A 209 -15.51 -26.80 -2.89
CA PHE A 209 -14.49 -27.45 -2.09
C PHE A 209 -13.31 -27.93 -2.93
N LEU A 210 -13.59 -28.60 -4.05
CA LEU A 210 -12.56 -29.11 -4.97
C LEU A 210 -11.77 -27.97 -5.62
N LEU A 211 -12.42 -26.87 -6.00
CA LEU A 211 -11.73 -25.69 -6.56
C LEU A 211 -10.80 -25.04 -5.53
N ILE A 212 -11.24 -24.91 -4.28
CA ILE A 212 -10.41 -24.38 -3.20
C ILE A 212 -9.23 -25.32 -2.94
N ALA A 213 -9.49 -26.63 -2.80
CA ALA A 213 -8.45 -27.64 -2.60
C ALA A 213 -7.44 -27.63 -3.75
N PHE A 214 -7.90 -27.56 -5.00
CA PHE A 214 -7.05 -27.44 -6.17
C PHE A 214 -6.27 -26.12 -6.20
N SER A 215 -6.85 -25.00 -5.75
CA SER A 215 -6.10 -23.73 -5.71
C SER A 215 -4.92 -23.78 -4.73
N ILE A 216 -5.05 -24.54 -3.63
CA ILE A 216 -4.02 -24.67 -2.60
C ILE A 216 -3.00 -25.75 -2.97
N LEU A 217 -3.48 -26.90 -3.46
CA LEU A 217 -2.65 -28.07 -3.73
C LEU A 217 -2.16 -28.14 -5.17
N GLY A 218 -2.82 -27.47 -6.11
CA GLY A 218 -2.50 -27.48 -7.53
C GLY A 218 -1.06 -27.12 -7.84
N PRO A 219 -0.50 -26.03 -7.27
CA PRO A 219 0.91 -25.69 -7.44
C PRO A 219 1.89 -26.74 -6.89
N ILE A 220 1.45 -27.59 -5.95
CA ILE A 220 2.26 -28.68 -5.39
C ILE A 220 2.14 -29.96 -6.23
N LEU A 221 0.94 -30.20 -6.79
CA LEU A 221 0.59 -31.43 -7.49
C LEU A 221 0.93 -31.41 -8.99
N LEU A 222 0.98 -30.21 -9.59
CA LEU A 222 1.29 -29.98 -11.00
C LEU A 222 2.56 -29.11 -11.06
N PRO A 223 3.76 -29.73 -11.08
CA PRO A 223 5.03 -29.01 -11.24
C PRO A 223 5.14 -28.31 -12.60
#